data_AF-C7M527-F1
#
_entry.id   AF-C7M527-F1
#
_cell.length_a   1.000
_cell.length_b   1.000
_cell.length_c   1.000
_cell.angle_alpha   90.00
_cell.angle_beta   90.00
_cell.angle_gamma   90.00
#
_symmetry.space_group_name_H-M   'P 1'
#
loop_
_entity.id
_entity.type
_entity.pdbx_description
1 polymer ?
#
loop_
_entity_poly.entity_id
_entity_poly.type
_entity_poly.pdbx_seq_one_letter_code
_entity_poly.pdbx_strand_id
1 'polypeptide(L)'
;MVTKKAILVVFCILLLVILGCSKVWRTELDMQRKPYLGTDLKIDGYYYSEPMWKEKESFAVAVFYRNGVSMLVFLEMGQSPERDFLLNESFISDMKSKPHSIGVFSINSHSLEMENFIGRGFRHTYKSYYEIINDSTFVMKRFIGIEGSESFHNLKFKFKKFSPKPDSTSVYIP
;
A
#
# COMPACT_ATOMS: atom_id res chain seq x y z
N MET A 1 -54.25 -18.77 -7.68
CA MET A 1 -54.04 -17.55 -8.49
C MET A 1 -53.11 -16.63 -7.72
N VAL A 2 -51.81 -16.61 -8.03
CA VAL A 2 -50.91 -15.60 -7.48
C VAL A 2 -51.35 -14.27 -8.07
N THR A 3 -51.86 -13.37 -7.23
CA THR A 3 -52.39 -12.07 -7.68
C THR A 3 -51.25 -11.27 -8.31
N LYS A 4 -51.51 -10.57 -9.42
CA LYS A 4 -50.51 -9.74 -10.15
C LYS A 4 -49.72 -8.78 -9.22
N LYS A 5 -50.34 -8.39 -8.10
CA LYS A 5 -49.74 -7.59 -7.02
C LYS A 5 -48.60 -8.32 -6.29
N ALA A 6 -48.72 -9.62 -6.03
CA ALA A 6 -47.67 -10.41 -5.38
C ALA A 6 -46.42 -10.57 -6.28
N ILE A 7 -46.62 -10.70 -7.59
CA ILE A 7 -45.53 -10.78 -8.57
C ILE A 7 -44.74 -9.46 -8.63
N LEU A 8 -45.45 -8.33 -8.60
CA LEU A 8 -44.82 -7.00 -8.59
C LEU A 8 -43.98 -6.77 -7.33
N VAL A 9 -44.48 -7.17 -6.16
CA VAL A 9 -43.74 -7.03 -4.89
C VAL A 9 -42.47 -7.88 -4.89
N VAL A 10 -42.53 -9.11 -5.38
CA VAL A 10 -41.35 -9.98 -5.51
C VAL A 10 -40.32 -9.38 -6.48
N PHE A 11 -40.77 -8.79 -7.59
CA PHE A 11 -39.90 -8.13 -8.55
C PHE A 11 -39.22 -6.87 -7.97
N CYS A 12 -39.95 -6.06 -7.18
CA CYS A 12 -39.38 -4.91 -6.49
C CYS A 12 -38.37 -5.30 -5.41
N ILE A 13 -38.62 -6.38 -4.65
CA ILE A 13 -37.66 -6.91 -3.66
C ILE A 13 -36.40 -7.41 -4.37
N LEU A 14 -36.54 -8.16 -5.47
CA LEU A 14 -35.40 -8.59 -6.28
C LEU A 14 -34.59 -7.41 -6.82
N LEU A 15 -35.24 -6.35 -7.31
CA LEU A 15 -34.59 -5.11 -7.76
C LEU A 15 -33.83 -4.38 -6.63
N LEU A 16 -34.32 -4.42 -5.40
CA LEU A 16 -33.63 -3.85 -4.24
C LEU A 16 -32.40 -4.67 -3.83
N VAL A 17 -32.40 -5.99 -4.03
CA VAL A 17 -31.23 -6.84 -3.76
C VAL A 17 -30.08 -6.55 -4.75
N ILE A 18 -30.39 -6.23 -6.02
CA ILE A 18 -29.36 -5.88 -7.03
C ILE A 18 -28.80 -4.46 -6.84
N LEU A 19 -29.59 -3.53 -6.30
CA LEU A 19 -29.11 -2.18 -5.94
C LEU A 19 -28.26 -2.18 -4.65
N GLY A 20 -28.35 -3.25 -3.85
CA GLY A 20 -27.56 -3.49 -2.65
C GLY A 20 -26.11 -3.92 -2.90
N CYS A 21 -25.54 -3.62 -4.08
CA CYS A 21 -24.10 -3.75 -4.33
C CYS A 21 -23.37 -2.62 -3.56
N SER A 22 -23.34 -2.77 -2.24
CA SER A 22 -22.56 -1.93 -1.35
C SER A 22 -21.11 -1.91 -1.82
N LYS A 23 -20.48 -0.73 -1.80
CA LYS A 23 -19.02 -0.61 -1.96
C LYS A 23 -18.40 -1.60 -0.97
N VAL A 24 -17.86 -2.72 -1.45
CA VAL A 24 -17.17 -3.70 -0.63
C VAL A 24 -15.98 -2.97 -0.04
N TRP A 25 -16.08 -2.59 1.24
CA TRP A 25 -14.96 -2.07 1.99
C TRP A 25 -13.93 -3.19 2.01
N ARG A 26 -12.82 -3.02 1.27
CA ARG A 26 -11.77 -4.04 1.18
C ARG A 26 -11.27 -4.29 2.58
N THR A 27 -11.37 -5.52 3.04
CA THR A 27 -10.90 -5.89 4.37
C THR A 27 -9.54 -6.57 4.32
N GLU A 28 -9.03 -6.90 3.16
CA GLU A 28 -7.78 -7.64 2.98
C GLU A 28 -6.98 -7.03 1.83
N LEU A 29 -5.70 -7.42 1.74
CA LEU A 29 -4.89 -7.11 0.57
C LEU A 29 -5.26 -8.09 -0.54
N ASP A 30 -5.38 -7.61 -1.77
CA ASP A 30 -5.58 -8.46 -2.94
C ASP A 30 -4.30 -9.25 -3.24
N MET A 31 -3.14 -8.65 -2.97
CA MET A 31 -1.84 -9.29 -3.11
C MET A 31 -1.56 -10.24 -1.94
N GLN A 32 -1.16 -11.47 -2.27
CA GLN A 32 -0.65 -12.41 -1.28
C GLN A 32 0.81 -12.12 -0.94
N ARG A 33 1.13 -12.17 0.36
CA ARG A 33 2.51 -12.11 0.84
C ARG A 33 3.32 -13.29 0.29
N LYS A 34 4.50 -12.99 -0.25
CA LYS A 34 5.47 -13.99 -0.71
C LYS A 34 6.87 -13.60 -0.23
N PRO A 35 7.67 -14.53 0.33
CA PRO A 35 9.05 -14.24 0.69
C PRO A 35 9.84 -13.68 -0.50
N TYR A 36 10.61 -12.64 -0.24
CA TYR A 36 11.56 -12.10 -1.21
C TYR A 36 12.90 -12.83 -1.09
N LEU A 37 13.19 -13.63 -2.12
CA LEU A 37 14.39 -14.47 -2.20
C LEU A 37 15.41 -13.94 -3.22
N GLY A 38 15.10 -12.85 -3.92
CA GLY A 38 15.92 -12.28 -4.98
C GLY A 38 17.01 -11.33 -4.49
N THR A 39 17.70 -10.72 -5.45
CA THR A 39 18.75 -9.71 -5.26
C THR A 39 18.51 -8.43 -6.07
N ASP A 40 17.36 -8.34 -6.74
CA ASP A 40 16.88 -7.19 -7.51
C ASP A 40 16.73 -5.90 -6.68
N LEU A 41 16.63 -5.99 -5.34
CA LEU A 41 16.57 -4.85 -4.42
C LEU A 41 17.42 -5.09 -3.17
N LYS A 42 18.12 -4.06 -2.72
CA LYS A 42 18.73 -4.00 -1.40
C LYS A 42 17.66 -3.86 -0.33
N ILE A 43 17.71 -4.73 0.66
CA ILE A 43 16.72 -4.78 1.75
C ILE A 43 17.32 -4.48 3.12
N ASP A 44 18.60 -4.11 3.19
CA ASP A 44 19.32 -3.69 4.40
C ASP A 44 19.24 -2.16 4.62
N GLY A 45 18.08 -1.58 4.32
CA GLY A 45 17.82 -0.15 4.48
C GLY A 45 16.40 0.24 4.07
N TYR A 46 16.26 1.46 3.59
CA TYR A 46 15.01 2.02 3.07
C TYR A 46 15.25 2.76 1.75
N TYR A 47 14.17 3.04 1.04
CA TYR A 47 14.18 3.84 -0.16
C TYR A 47 13.38 5.12 0.07
N TYR A 48 13.84 6.23 -0.49
CA TYR A 48 13.12 7.50 -0.43
C TYR A 48 12.97 8.09 -1.82
N SER A 49 11.84 8.75 -2.08
CA SER A 49 11.59 9.38 -3.36
C SER A 49 12.22 10.77 -3.45
N GLU A 50 12.36 11.27 -4.67
CA GLU A 50 12.43 12.71 -4.92
C GLU A 50 11.13 13.40 -4.42
N PRO A 51 11.12 14.72 -4.17
CA PRO A 51 9.91 15.41 -3.72
C PRO A 51 8.72 15.20 -4.67
N MET A 52 7.60 14.80 -4.09
CA MET A 52 6.31 14.65 -4.73
C MET A 52 5.58 15.98 -4.71
N TRP A 53 5.04 16.40 -5.86
CA TRP A 53 4.14 17.55 -6.05
C TRP A 53 4.73 18.91 -5.62
N LYS A 54 4.78 19.88 -6.55
CA LYS A 54 5.42 21.19 -6.32
C LYS A 54 4.82 22.02 -5.17
N GLU A 55 3.60 21.73 -4.76
CA GLU A 55 2.85 22.54 -3.77
C GLU A 55 2.85 21.92 -2.37
N LYS A 56 3.01 20.60 -2.28
CA LYS A 56 3.08 19.85 -1.02
C LYS A 56 4.41 19.12 -1.03
N GLU A 57 5.45 19.87 -0.73
CA GLU A 57 6.80 19.40 -0.48
C GLU A 57 6.78 18.19 0.47
N SER A 58 6.60 17.01 -0.10
CA SER A 58 6.49 15.73 0.60
C SER A 58 7.25 14.69 -0.20
N PHE A 59 7.63 13.59 0.43
CA PHE A 59 8.35 12.52 -0.25
C PHE A 59 7.93 11.18 0.35
N ALA A 60 7.97 10.14 -0.48
CA ALA A 60 7.64 8.80 -0.06
C ALA A 60 8.86 8.08 0.51
N VAL A 61 8.66 7.27 1.53
CA VAL A 61 9.65 6.34 2.07
C VAL A 61 9.08 4.93 2.03
N ALA A 62 9.86 4.02 1.45
CA ALA A 62 9.51 2.61 1.34
C ALA A 62 10.54 1.72 2.06
N VAL A 63 10.07 0.70 2.78
CA VAL A 63 10.91 -0.29 3.45
C VAL A 63 10.47 -1.68 3.03
N PHE A 64 11.42 -2.53 2.65
CA PHE A 64 11.14 -3.89 2.16
C PHE A 64 11.76 -4.94 3.07
N TYR A 65 11.06 -6.05 3.28
CA TYR A 65 11.50 -7.13 4.17
C TYR A 65 11.61 -8.46 3.42
N ARG A 66 12.54 -9.34 3.87
CA ARG A 66 12.73 -10.68 3.28
C ARG A 66 11.46 -11.52 3.27
N ASN A 67 10.56 -11.27 4.21
CA ASN A 67 9.32 -12.01 4.33
C ASN A 67 8.20 -11.51 3.39
N GLY A 68 8.47 -10.54 2.50
CA GLY A 68 7.48 -10.00 1.56
C GLY A 68 6.65 -8.83 2.08
N VAL A 69 6.89 -8.39 3.32
CA VAL A 69 6.23 -7.20 3.89
C VAL A 69 6.85 -5.93 3.30
N SER A 70 6.01 -4.93 3.06
CA SER A 70 6.44 -3.58 2.71
C SER A 70 5.88 -2.56 3.69
N MET A 71 6.62 -1.48 3.93
CA MET A 71 6.11 -0.27 4.54
C MET A 71 6.16 0.87 3.54
N LEU A 72 5.14 1.72 3.53
CA LEU A 72 5.07 2.91 2.70
C LEU A 72 4.50 4.07 3.52
N VAL A 73 5.27 5.15 3.63
CA VAL A 73 4.84 6.40 4.27
C VAL A 73 5.11 7.58 3.35
N PHE A 74 4.32 8.63 3.52
CA PHE A 74 4.54 9.93 2.90
C PHE A 74 4.92 10.90 4.02
N LEU A 75 6.09 11.50 3.91
CA LEU A 75 6.64 12.43 4.89
C LEU A 75 6.68 13.83 4.29
N GLU A 76 6.50 14.84 5.13
CA GLU A 76 6.69 16.24 4.77
C GLU A 76 8.17 16.58 4.70
N MET A 77 8.55 17.55 3.86
CA MET A 77 9.92 18.05 3.82
C MET A 77 10.32 18.61 5.19
N GLY A 78 11.54 18.26 5.61
CA GLY A 78 12.04 18.55 6.96
C GLY A 78 11.84 17.41 7.97
N GLN A 79 10.95 16.46 7.70
CA GLN A 79 10.88 15.22 8.48
C GLN A 79 12.02 14.29 8.13
N SER A 80 12.61 13.67 9.15
CA SER A 80 13.65 12.66 9.03
C SER A 80 13.01 11.27 8.97
N PRO A 81 13.22 10.48 7.89
CA PRO A 81 12.74 9.11 7.83
C PRO A 81 13.19 8.25 9.01
N GLU A 82 14.41 8.47 9.49
CA GLU A 82 14.98 7.67 10.57
C GLU A 82 14.39 8.06 11.91
N ARG A 83 14.45 9.35 12.29
CA ARG A 83 14.01 9.81 13.61
C ARG A 83 12.49 9.83 13.74
N ASP A 84 11.79 10.34 12.74
CA ASP A 84 10.36 10.67 12.87
C ASP A 84 9.47 9.49 12.51
N PHE A 85 10.02 8.46 11.85
CA PHE A 85 9.30 7.28 11.39
C PHE A 85 9.96 5.94 11.80
N LEU A 86 11.17 5.62 11.32
CA LEU A 86 11.75 4.27 11.47
C LEU A 86 12.16 3.94 12.92
N LEU A 87 12.59 4.95 13.69
CA LEU A 87 12.96 4.84 15.11
C LEU A 87 11.85 5.35 16.05
N ASN A 88 10.71 5.78 15.50
CA ASN A 88 9.60 6.30 16.30
C ASN A 88 8.71 5.16 16.80
N GLU A 89 8.88 4.78 18.06
CA GLU A 89 8.16 3.66 18.69
C GLU A 89 6.63 3.81 18.63
N SER A 90 6.13 5.04 18.82
CA SER A 90 4.68 5.30 18.75
C SER A 90 4.16 5.06 17.33
N PHE A 91 4.90 5.50 16.32
CA PHE A 91 4.52 5.25 14.92
C PHE A 91 4.54 3.75 14.63
N ILE A 92 5.63 3.05 15.00
CA ILE A 92 5.78 1.63 14.73
C ILE A 92 4.69 0.82 15.43
N SER A 93 4.39 1.11 16.69
CA SER A 93 3.28 0.46 17.42
C SER A 93 1.93 0.68 16.74
N ASP A 94 1.65 1.91 16.28
CA ASP A 94 0.44 2.23 15.54
C ASP A 94 0.34 1.43 14.23
N MET A 95 1.43 1.35 13.45
CA MET A 95 1.48 0.59 12.20
C MET A 95 1.28 -0.91 12.40
N LYS A 96 1.78 -1.47 13.51
CA LYS A 96 1.58 -2.88 13.85
C LYS A 96 0.15 -3.22 14.27
N SER A 97 -0.56 -2.24 14.82
CA SER A 97 -1.90 -2.39 15.42
C SER A 97 -3.03 -1.79 14.59
N LYS A 98 -2.73 -1.13 13.46
CA LYS A 98 -3.72 -0.52 12.55
C LYS A 98 -3.34 -0.80 11.08
N PRO A 99 -4.31 -0.85 10.16
CA PRO A 99 -4.05 -1.05 8.73
C PRO A 99 -3.55 0.27 8.11
N HIS A 100 -2.32 0.68 8.43
CA HIS A 100 -1.76 1.95 7.96
C HIS A 100 -0.25 1.83 7.73
N SER A 101 0.21 2.24 6.56
CA SER A 101 1.62 2.26 6.13
C SER A 101 2.31 0.91 6.06
N ILE A 102 1.55 -0.18 6.07
CA ILE A 102 2.05 -1.54 5.94
C ILE A 102 1.29 -2.28 4.86
N GLY A 103 1.98 -3.22 4.22
CA GLY A 103 1.46 -3.96 3.09
C GLY A 103 2.37 -5.10 2.70
N VAL A 104 2.23 -5.51 1.44
CA VAL A 104 3.09 -6.52 0.83
C VAL A 104 3.72 -5.98 -0.44
N PHE A 105 4.77 -6.65 -0.89
CA PHE A 105 5.35 -6.41 -2.19
C PHE A 105 5.70 -7.73 -2.88
N SER A 106 5.81 -7.67 -4.20
CA SER A 106 6.36 -8.75 -5.00
C SER A 106 7.20 -8.19 -6.14
N ILE A 107 8.19 -8.97 -6.56
CA ILE A 107 9.01 -8.65 -7.71
C ILE A 107 8.82 -9.76 -8.73
N ASN A 108 8.44 -9.38 -9.95
CA ASN A 108 8.33 -10.29 -11.09
C ASN A 108 9.18 -9.72 -12.24
N SER A 109 10.24 -10.45 -12.58
CA SER A 109 11.26 -10.05 -13.57
C SER A 109 11.96 -8.73 -13.20
N HIS A 110 11.39 -7.59 -13.57
CA HIS A 110 11.92 -6.24 -13.30
C HIS A 110 10.84 -5.26 -12.80
N SER A 111 9.65 -5.78 -12.52
CA SER A 111 8.53 -5.00 -12.00
C SER A 111 8.41 -5.25 -10.50
N LEU A 112 8.48 -4.18 -9.72
CA LEU A 112 8.09 -4.18 -8.31
C LEU A 112 6.61 -3.77 -8.24
N GLU A 113 5.80 -4.57 -7.58
CA GLU A 113 4.42 -4.25 -7.25
C GLU A 113 4.28 -4.19 -5.72
N MET A 114 3.53 -3.20 -5.25
CA MET A 114 3.21 -3.04 -3.84
C MET A 114 1.71 -2.85 -3.67
N GLU A 115 1.18 -3.40 -2.58
CA GLU A 115 -0.13 -3.04 -2.06
C GLU A 115 0.00 -2.72 -0.58
N ASN A 116 -0.36 -1.49 -0.19
CA ASN A 116 -0.21 -1.00 1.17
C ASN A 116 -1.52 -0.43 1.71
N PHE A 117 -1.82 -0.73 2.96
CA PHE A 117 -2.86 -0.03 3.68
C PHE A 117 -2.44 1.40 4.00
N ILE A 118 -3.39 2.34 3.96
CA ILE A 118 -3.09 3.78 4.02
C ILE A 118 -3.97 4.55 5.01
N GLY A 119 -4.86 3.87 5.73
CA GLY A 119 -5.93 4.49 6.51
C GLY A 119 -5.89 4.14 7.98
N ARG A 120 -5.99 5.14 8.86
CA ARG A 120 -6.19 4.91 10.30
C ARG A 120 -7.66 4.55 10.57
N GLY A 121 -8.01 3.27 10.41
CA GLY A 121 -9.31 2.71 10.83
C GLY A 121 -10.17 2.13 9.69
N PHE A 122 -10.00 2.61 8.46
CA PHE A 122 -10.59 1.98 7.27
C PHE A 122 -9.50 1.27 6.47
N ARG A 123 -9.79 0.04 6.03
CA ARG A 123 -8.85 -0.83 5.29
C ARG A 123 -8.78 -0.44 3.80
N HIS A 124 -8.40 0.80 3.52
CA HIS A 124 -8.13 1.23 2.15
C HIS A 124 -6.71 0.86 1.75
N THR A 125 -6.54 0.40 0.51
CA THR A 125 -5.23 0.05 -0.05
C THR A 125 -4.86 0.98 -1.20
N TYR A 126 -3.57 1.28 -1.31
CA TYR A 126 -2.96 1.75 -2.54
C TYR A 126 -2.28 0.60 -3.23
N LYS A 127 -2.36 0.58 -4.56
CA LYS A 127 -1.50 -0.26 -5.39
C LYS A 127 -0.53 0.62 -6.15
N SER A 128 0.74 0.24 -6.14
CA SER A 128 1.78 0.96 -6.85
C SER A 128 2.68 0.02 -7.61
N TYR A 129 3.05 0.46 -8.81
CA TYR A 129 3.79 -0.31 -9.79
C TYR A 129 5.06 0.45 -10.16
N TYR A 130 6.18 -0.25 -10.13
CA TYR A 130 7.49 0.33 -10.26
C TYR A 130 8.34 -0.47 -11.24
N GLU A 131 9.17 0.26 -11.99
CA GLU A 131 10.24 -0.30 -12.81
C GLU A 131 11.54 -0.29 -11.99
N ILE A 132 12.17 -1.46 -11.83
CA ILE A 132 13.47 -1.58 -11.17
C ILE A 132 14.56 -1.23 -12.18
N ILE A 133 15.35 -0.20 -11.86
CA ILE A 133 16.48 0.23 -12.70
C ILE A 133 17.74 -0.54 -12.32
N ASN A 134 17.95 -0.71 -11.01
CA ASN A 134 18.99 -1.55 -10.41
C ASN A 134 18.66 -1.81 -8.93
N ASP A 135 19.52 -2.54 -8.24
CA ASP A 135 19.36 -2.93 -6.84
C ASP A 135 19.16 -1.78 -5.83
N SER A 136 19.50 -0.55 -6.21
CA SER A 136 19.45 0.64 -5.36
C SER A 136 18.48 1.70 -5.85
N THR A 137 17.84 1.49 -7.00
CA THR A 137 16.98 2.50 -7.66
C THR A 137 15.83 1.84 -8.39
N PHE A 138 14.61 2.35 -8.12
CA PHE A 138 13.42 2.03 -8.90
C PHE A 138 12.59 3.28 -9.14
N VAL A 139 11.65 3.20 -10.08
CA VAL A 139 10.84 4.33 -10.51
C VAL A 139 9.37 3.95 -10.49
N MET A 140 8.55 4.72 -9.76
CA MET A 140 7.09 4.54 -9.78
C MET A 140 6.56 4.97 -11.13
N LYS A 141 5.79 4.09 -11.78
CA LYS A 141 5.16 4.33 -13.08
C LYS A 141 3.66 4.53 -12.96
N ARG A 142 3.02 3.78 -12.06
CA ARG A 142 1.56 3.78 -11.89
C ARG A 142 1.20 3.67 -10.42
N PHE A 143 0.17 4.41 -10.04
CA PHE A 143 -0.37 4.44 -8.68
C PHE A 143 -1.89 4.43 -8.74
N ILE A 144 -2.52 3.54 -7.97
CA ILE A 144 -3.96 3.35 -7.88
C ILE A 144 -4.41 3.70 -6.47
N GLY A 145 -5.24 4.74 -6.35
CA GLY A 145 -5.77 5.29 -5.10
C GLY A 145 -6.99 4.54 -4.53
N ILE A 146 -7.56 5.09 -3.46
CA ILE A 146 -8.67 4.51 -2.67
C ILE A 146 -9.90 4.16 -3.51
N GLU A 147 -10.22 4.97 -4.52
CA GLU A 147 -11.42 4.83 -5.35
C GLU A 147 -11.11 4.25 -6.74
N GLY A 148 -9.92 3.64 -6.90
CA GLY A 148 -9.44 3.18 -8.20
C GLY A 148 -8.95 4.33 -9.09
N SER A 149 -8.82 5.54 -8.55
CA SER A 149 -8.23 6.66 -9.27
C SER A 149 -6.79 6.34 -9.63
N GLU A 150 -6.47 6.42 -10.91
CA GLU A 150 -5.15 6.09 -11.42
C GLU A 150 -4.35 7.35 -11.70
N SER A 151 -3.06 7.29 -11.38
CA SER A 151 -2.10 8.34 -11.72
C SER A 151 -0.80 7.71 -12.17
N PHE A 152 -0.18 8.37 -13.15
CA PHE A 152 1.10 7.97 -13.71
C PHE A 152 2.18 8.93 -13.25
N HIS A 153 3.29 8.36 -12.82
CA HIS A 153 4.40 9.11 -12.25
C HIS A 153 5.70 8.68 -12.93
N ASN A 154 6.74 9.48 -12.78
CA ASN A 154 8.11 9.08 -13.07
C ASN A 154 8.97 9.35 -11.83
N LEU A 155 8.45 8.94 -10.68
CA LEU A 155 8.99 9.28 -9.36
C LEU A 155 10.09 8.28 -9.00
N LYS A 156 11.33 8.78 -8.90
CA LYS A 156 12.49 7.97 -8.62
C LYS A 156 12.68 7.77 -7.13
N PHE A 157 12.94 6.53 -6.74
CA PHE A 157 13.30 6.13 -5.38
C PHE A 157 14.77 5.72 -5.32
N LYS A 158 15.47 6.15 -4.27
CA LYS A 158 16.89 5.86 -4.05
C LYS A 158 17.09 5.16 -2.72
N PHE A 159 17.95 4.14 -2.73
CA PHE A 159 18.31 3.38 -1.54
C PHE A 159 19.18 4.21 -0.58
N LYS A 160 18.90 4.06 0.71
CA LYS A 160 19.79 4.46 1.80
C LYS A 160 19.93 3.31 2.79
N LYS A 161 21.19 2.93 3.06
CA LYS A 161 21.51 1.89 4.03
C LYS A 161 21.07 2.33 5.43
N PHE A 162 20.40 1.44 6.16
CA PHE A 162 19.87 1.72 7.49
C PHE A 162 19.66 0.44 8.28
N SER A 163 20.12 0.43 9.53
CA SER A 163 19.98 -0.70 10.45
C SER A 163 20.05 -0.20 11.91
N PRO A 164 19.29 -0.79 12.85
CA PRO A 164 18.28 -1.83 12.62
C PRO A 164 17.03 -1.27 11.95
N LYS A 165 16.38 -2.06 11.10
CA LYS A 165 15.04 -1.73 10.59
C LYS A 165 13.99 -2.04 11.65
N PRO A 166 12.86 -1.32 11.67
CA PRO A 166 11.75 -1.69 12.54
C PRO A 166 11.24 -3.10 12.20
N ASP A 167 10.70 -3.78 13.20
CA ASP A 167 10.13 -5.11 12.99
C ASP A 167 8.85 -5.04 12.12
N SER A 168 8.77 -5.95 11.16
CA SER A 168 7.70 -6.00 10.15
C SER A 168 6.43 -6.74 10.58
N THR A 169 6.39 -7.29 11.79
CA THR A 169 5.26 -8.09 12.28
C THR A 169 4.03 -7.20 12.51
N SER A 170 2.90 -7.52 11.87
CA SER A 170 1.63 -6.79 12.02
C SER A 170 0.46 -7.76 11.97
N VAL A 171 -0.60 -7.46 12.74
CA VAL A 171 -1.83 -8.29 12.76
C VAL A 171 -2.64 -8.21 11.47
N TYR A 172 -2.30 -7.28 10.57
CA TYR A 172 -2.98 -7.07 9.29
C TYR A 172 -2.29 -7.74 8.10
N ILE A 173 -1.09 -8.29 8.31
CA ILE A 173 -0.37 -9.03 7.28
C ILE A 173 -0.20 -10.48 7.76
N PRO A 174 -1.02 -11.42 7.27
CA PRO A 174 -0.87 -12.83 7.60
C PRO A 174 0.47 -13.42 7.10
#